data_AF-K2ES46-F1
#
_entry.id   AF-K2ES46-F1
#
_cell.length_a   1.000
_cell.length_b   1.000
_cell.length_c   1.000
_cell.angle_alpha   90.00
_cell.angle_beta   90.00
_cell.angle_gamma   90.00
#
_symmetry.space_group_name_H-M   'P 1'
#
loop_
_entity.id
_entity.type
_entity.pdbx_description
1 polymer ?
#
loop_
_entity_poly.entity_id
_entity_poly.type
_entity_poly.pdbx_seq_one_letter_code
_entity_poly.pdbx_strand_id
1 'polypeptide(L)'
;MPASETEIKEKITNLRIFYKRMQWEKICLLILSLLPPKKLASRMFIYNKMRAWHLIKPKSKNLLKYIAPTLSTLHQKGLIEKRNLGKLNTWEFKTFCRKNVVGEIIEKPEKKRTQSVFRLPLDGEKIRINKGYSKIYKRMLSKNHP
;
A
#
# COMPACT_ATOMS: atom_id res chain seq x y z
N MET A 1 -15.43 5.30 9.72
CA MET A 1 -14.62 4.52 10.70
C MET A 1 -13.68 3.60 9.94
N PRO A 2 -12.42 3.40 10.37
CA PRO A 2 -11.54 2.42 9.74
C PRO A 2 -12.18 1.03 9.87
N ALA A 3 -12.19 0.24 8.79
CA ALA A 3 -12.67 -1.13 8.83
C ALA A 3 -11.84 -1.94 9.84
N SER A 4 -12.49 -2.86 10.56
CA SER A 4 -11.81 -3.62 11.60
C SER A 4 -10.73 -4.53 11.00
N GLU A 5 -9.62 -4.74 11.72
CA GLU A 5 -8.53 -5.59 11.24
C GLU A 5 -9.01 -7.03 10.93
N THR A 6 -9.92 -7.54 11.75
CA THR A 6 -10.54 -8.86 11.59
C THR A 6 -11.33 -8.96 10.29
N GLU A 7 -12.18 -7.96 9.98
CA GLU A 7 -12.98 -7.93 8.75
C GLU A 7 -12.08 -7.88 7.50
N ILE A 8 -11.03 -7.08 7.53
CA ILE A 8 -10.07 -6.99 6.42
C ILE A 8 -9.34 -8.33 6.22
N LYS A 9 -8.91 -8.97 7.31
CA LYS A 9 -8.26 -10.29 7.25
C LYS A 9 -9.19 -11.33 6.63
N GLU A 10 -10.46 -11.35 7.01
CA GLU A 10 -11.46 -12.25 6.45
C GLU A 10 -11.68 -12.01 4.95
N LYS A 11 -11.87 -10.76 4.54
CA LYS A 11 -12.00 -10.39 3.12
C LYS A 11 -10.81 -10.88 2.30
N ILE A 12 -9.59 -10.70 2.78
CA ILE A 12 -8.38 -11.16 2.07
C ILE A 12 -8.31 -12.69 2.01
N THR A 13 -8.72 -13.38 3.08
CA THR A 13 -8.77 -14.84 3.11
C THR A 13 -9.74 -15.36 2.04
N ASN A 14 -10.91 -14.74 1.93
CA ASN A 14 -11.90 -15.06 0.89
C ASN A 14 -11.35 -14.80 -0.52
N LEU A 15 -10.66 -13.67 -0.74
CA LEU A 15 -10.02 -13.38 -2.04
C LEU A 15 -9.03 -14.48 -2.47
N ARG A 16 -8.35 -15.12 -1.51
CA ARG A 16 -7.42 -16.23 -1.78
C ARG A 16 -8.15 -17.53 -2.11
N ILE A 17 -9.20 -17.85 -1.35
CA ILE A 17 -9.95 -19.11 -1.49
C ILE A 17 -10.75 -19.12 -2.80
N PHE A 18 -11.51 -18.06 -3.06
CA PHE A 18 -12.44 -18.02 -4.20
C PHE A 18 -11.75 -18.03 -5.56
N TYR A 19 -10.57 -17.43 -5.69
CA TYR A 19 -9.99 -17.19 -7.02
C TYR A 19 -8.79 -18.07 -7.38
N LYS A 20 -8.31 -18.97 -6.50
CA LYS A 20 -7.02 -19.69 -6.61
C LYS A 20 -5.79 -18.78 -6.93
N ARG A 21 -5.97 -17.47 -7.11
CA ARG A 21 -5.01 -16.46 -7.53
C ARG A 21 -5.09 -15.27 -6.57
N MET A 22 -3.93 -14.84 -6.10
CA MET A 22 -3.80 -13.64 -5.26
C MET A 22 -4.24 -12.38 -6.02
N GLN A 23 -5.29 -11.73 -5.54
CA GLN A 23 -5.76 -10.43 -6.04
C GLN A 23 -4.99 -9.28 -5.39
N TRP A 24 -3.70 -9.16 -5.73
CA TRP A 24 -2.75 -8.26 -5.07
C TRP A 24 -3.22 -6.80 -4.97
N GLU A 25 -3.89 -6.27 -5.99
CA GLU A 25 -4.41 -4.89 -5.97
C GLU A 25 -5.38 -4.67 -4.81
N LYS A 26 -6.40 -5.54 -4.67
CA LYS A 26 -7.37 -5.47 -3.59
C LYS A 26 -6.71 -5.68 -2.23
N ILE A 27 -5.79 -6.63 -2.13
CA ILE A 27 -5.05 -6.91 -0.90
C ILE A 27 -4.24 -5.69 -0.45
N CYS A 28 -3.52 -5.04 -1.36
CA CYS A 28 -2.75 -3.84 -1.05
C CYS A 28 -3.67 -2.72 -0.56
N LEU A 29 -4.80 -2.48 -1.22
CA LEU A 29 -5.77 -1.46 -0.80
C LEU A 29 -6.36 -1.76 0.59
N LEU A 30 -6.77 -3.00 0.83
CA LEU A 30 -7.35 -3.43 2.10
C LEU A 30 -6.35 -3.34 3.26
N ILE A 31 -5.07 -3.67 3.03
CA ILE A 31 -4.05 -3.51 4.07
C ILE A 31 -3.72 -2.04 4.30
N LEU A 32 -3.66 -1.22 3.24
CA LEU A 32 -3.44 0.22 3.39
C LEU A 32 -4.62 0.91 4.11
N SER A 33 -5.85 0.40 4.03
CA SER A 33 -6.99 0.95 4.79
C SER A 33 -6.91 0.71 6.30
N LEU A 34 -6.00 -0.14 6.77
CA LEU A 34 -5.71 -0.28 8.20
C LEU A 34 -4.89 0.89 8.76
N LEU A 35 -4.27 1.69 7.89
CA LEU A 35 -3.44 2.80 8.33
C LEU A 35 -4.32 3.95 8.81
N PRO A 36 -3.94 4.62 9.91
CA PRO A 36 -4.53 5.90 10.25
C PRO A 36 -4.42 6.87 9.07
N PRO A 37 -5.40 7.79 8.90
CA PRO A 37 -5.32 8.84 7.90
C PRO A 37 -3.97 9.56 7.96
N LYS A 38 -3.41 9.91 6.80
CA LYS A 38 -2.10 10.61 6.63
C LYS A 38 -0.85 9.76 6.95
N LYS A 39 -0.96 8.57 7.56
CA LYS A 39 0.19 7.67 7.72
C LYS A 39 0.56 7.03 6.39
N LEU A 40 1.85 6.90 6.15
CA LEU A 40 2.43 6.21 5.01
C LEU A 40 2.83 4.80 5.45
N ALA A 41 2.86 3.87 4.51
CA ALA A 41 3.36 2.52 4.73
C ALA A 41 4.47 2.18 3.74
N SER A 42 5.48 1.47 4.22
CA SER A 42 6.45 0.83 3.33
C SER A 42 5.83 -0.42 2.69
N ARG A 43 6.38 -0.89 1.56
CA ARG A 43 5.99 -2.19 0.99
C ARG A 43 6.18 -3.36 1.99
N MET A 44 7.08 -3.20 2.95
CA MET A 44 7.33 -4.22 3.98
C MET A 44 6.19 -4.30 4.98
N PHE A 45 5.48 -3.20 5.25
CA PHE A 45 4.26 -3.24 6.08
C PHE A 45 3.24 -4.26 5.54
N ILE A 46 2.96 -4.19 4.24
CA ILE A 46 2.02 -5.08 3.56
C ILE A 46 2.49 -6.53 3.66
N TYR A 47 3.78 -6.78 3.37
CA TYR A 47 4.37 -8.11 3.50
C TYR A 47 4.26 -8.66 4.92
N ASN A 48 4.60 -7.86 5.93
CA ASN A 48 4.58 -8.26 7.34
C ASN A 48 3.15 -8.53 7.83
N LYS A 49 2.16 -7.73 7.41
CA LYS A 49 0.74 -8.01 7.71
C LYS A 49 0.28 -9.33 7.10
N MET A 50 0.58 -9.57 5.82
CA MET A 50 0.26 -10.84 5.16
C MET A 50 0.91 -12.04 5.85
N ARG A 51 2.15 -11.89 6.32
CA ARG A 51 2.89 -12.92 7.06
C ARG A 51 2.27 -13.17 8.44
N ALA A 52 1.95 -12.11 9.18
CA ALA A 52 1.35 -12.19 10.51
C ALA A 52 -0.03 -12.87 10.47
N TRP A 53 -0.79 -12.68 9.40
CA TRP A 53 -2.07 -13.36 9.20
C TRP A 53 -1.94 -14.79 8.64
N HIS A 54 -0.72 -15.32 8.50
CA HIS A 54 -0.44 -16.65 7.95
C HIS A 54 -0.99 -16.89 6.54
N LEU A 55 -1.21 -15.80 5.77
CA LEU A 55 -1.71 -15.89 4.40
C LEU A 55 -0.62 -16.23 3.39
N ILE A 56 0.63 -16.08 3.80
CA ILE A 56 1.83 -16.34 3.01
C ILE A 56 2.84 -17.15 3.83
N LYS A 57 3.63 -18.00 3.15
CA LYS A 57 4.66 -18.79 3.83
C LYS A 57 5.78 -17.87 4.38
N PRO A 58 6.30 -18.11 5.61
CA PRO A 58 7.28 -17.24 6.27
C PRO A 58 8.57 -16.98 5.49
N LYS A 59 8.98 -17.88 4.59
CA LYS A 59 10.20 -17.77 3.78
C LYS A 59 9.97 -17.25 2.35
N SER A 60 8.76 -16.82 2.01
CA SER A 60 8.43 -16.38 0.65
C SER A 60 8.84 -14.92 0.38
N LYS A 61 10.14 -14.63 0.41
CA LYS A 61 10.69 -13.30 0.03
C LYS A 61 10.34 -12.91 -1.40
N ASN A 62 10.04 -13.90 -2.25
CA ASN A 62 9.56 -13.72 -3.61
C ASN A 62 8.27 -12.88 -3.70
N LEU A 63 7.48 -12.75 -2.64
CA LEU A 63 6.21 -12.00 -2.72
C LEU A 63 6.39 -10.49 -2.81
N LEU A 64 7.53 -9.97 -2.35
CA LEU A 64 7.88 -8.56 -2.55
C LEU A 64 7.95 -8.20 -4.04
N LYS A 65 8.22 -9.17 -4.92
CA LYS A 65 8.23 -9.01 -6.38
C LYS A 65 6.83 -8.80 -6.97
N TYR A 66 5.77 -9.15 -6.24
CA TYR A 66 4.38 -8.88 -6.66
C TYR A 66 3.86 -7.59 -6.00
N ILE A 67 4.15 -7.38 -4.72
CA ILE A 67 3.69 -6.20 -3.97
C ILE A 67 4.22 -4.90 -4.60
N ALA A 68 5.52 -4.83 -4.92
CA ALA A 68 6.11 -3.58 -5.42
C ALA A 68 5.54 -3.14 -6.79
N PRO A 69 5.45 -4.02 -7.81
CA PRO A 69 4.76 -3.67 -9.06
C PRO A 69 3.30 -3.32 -8.84
N THR A 70 2.57 -4.07 -8.01
CA THR A 70 1.15 -3.78 -7.72
C THR A 70 0.96 -2.38 -7.13
N LEU A 71 1.79 -1.96 -6.17
CA LEU A 71 1.72 -0.61 -5.62
C LEU A 71 2.04 0.46 -6.67
N SER A 72 3.00 0.19 -7.55
CA SER A 72 3.29 1.09 -8.68
C SER A 72 2.08 1.23 -9.61
N THR A 73 1.42 0.12 -9.96
CA THR A 73 0.20 0.10 -10.78
C THR A 73 -0.94 0.86 -10.09
N LEU A 74 -1.18 0.62 -8.80
CA LEU A 74 -2.20 1.33 -8.03
C LEU A 74 -1.95 2.85 -8.00
N HIS A 75 -0.68 3.26 -7.87
CA HIS A 75 -0.31 4.67 -7.94
C HIS A 75 -0.56 5.25 -9.33
N GLN A 76 -0.19 4.54 -10.40
CA GLN A 76 -0.47 4.97 -11.78
C GLN A 76 -1.97 5.09 -12.06
N LYS A 77 -2.78 4.21 -11.47
CA LYS A 77 -4.26 4.27 -11.50
C LYS A 77 -4.85 5.39 -10.66
N GLY A 78 -4.04 6.09 -9.86
CA GLY A 78 -4.51 7.16 -8.97
C GLY A 78 -5.31 6.64 -7.77
N LEU A 79 -5.12 5.37 -7.37
CA LEU A 79 -5.82 4.77 -6.23
C LEU A 79 -5.06 4.92 -4.91
N ILE A 80 -3.75 5.22 -4.98
CA ILE A 80 -2.89 5.45 -3.82
C ILE A 80 -1.93 6.60 -4.09
N GLU A 81 -1.55 7.31 -3.03
CA GLU A 81 -0.43 8.25 -3.08
C GLU A 81 0.88 7.48 -2.90
N LYS A 82 1.90 7.85 -3.68
CA LYS A 82 3.26 7.36 -3.56
C LYS A 82 4.17 8.54 -3.25
N ARG A 83 5.00 8.42 -2.22
CA ARG A 83 6.10 9.35 -1.92
C ARG A 83 7.43 8.62 -1.98
N ASN A 84 8.42 9.26 -2.59
CA ASN A 84 9.79 8.77 -2.58
C ASN A 84 10.56 9.48 -1.47
N LEU A 85 11.07 8.73 -0.51
CA LEU A 85 11.96 9.22 0.53
C LEU A 85 13.38 9.32 -0.07
N GLY A 86 13.88 10.55 -0.18
CA GLY A 86 15.22 10.87 -0.68
C GLY A 86 16.31 10.80 0.40
N LYS A 87 17.53 11.24 0.05
CA LYS A 87 18.67 11.42 0.97
C LYS A 87 18.36 12.55 1.97
N LEU A 88 17.56 12.27 2.98
CA LEU A 88 17.45 13.12 4.16
C LEU A 88 18.66 12.85 5.06
N ASN A 89 19.12 13.86 5.79
CA ASN A 89 20.11 13.66 6.85
C ASN A 89 19.61 12.58 7.81
N THR A 90 20.52 11.74 8.33
CA THR A 90 20.17 10.49 9.01
C THR A 90 19.21 10.69 10.19
N TRP A 91 19.27 11.84 10.87
CA TRP A 91 18.39 12.17 11.99
C TRP A 91 16.98 12.60 11.54
N GLU A 92 16.88 13.55 10.61
CA GLU A 92 15.60 14.02 10.05
C GLU A 92 14.83 12.89 9.37
N PHE A 93 15.55 12.01 8.65
CA PHE A 93 15.01 10.81 8.05
C PHE A 93 14.37 9.89 9.11
N LYS A 94 15.10 9.57 10.17
CA LYS A 94 14.61 8.71 11.26
C LYS A 94 13.42 9.33 11.97
N THR A 95 13.48 10.62 12.27
CA THR A 95 12.39 11.36 12.91
C THR A 95 11.14 11.37 12.03
N PHE A 96 11.28 11.62 10.72
CA PHE A 96 10.17 11.55 9.78
C PHE A 96 9.57 10.14 9.70
N CYS A 97 10.41 9.11 9.55
CA CYS A 97 9.95 7.73 9.43
C CYS A 97 9.21 7.27 10.69
N ARG A 98 9.75 7.53 11.88
CA ARG A 98 9.09 7.22 13.16
C ARG A 98 7.73 7.90 13.31
N LYS A 99 7.63 9.16 12.86
CA LYS A 99 6.39 9.94 12.99
C LYS A 99 5.35 9.61 11.92
N ASN A 100 5.76 9.27 10.69
CA ASN A 100 4.86 9.27 9.55
C ASN A 100 4.74 7.93 8.83
N VAL A 101 5.67 6.98 9.04
CA VAL A 101 5.69 5.72 8.29
C VAL A 101 5.50 4.51 9.18
N VAL A 102 4.65 3.59 8.75
CA VAL A 102 4.44 2.28 9.34
C VAL A 102 5.14 1.21 8.49
N GLY A 103 5.77 0.25 9.15
CA GLY A 103 6.55 -0.82 8.52
C GLY A 103 8.02 -0.49 8.36
N GLU A 104 8.81 -1.53 8.12
CA GLU A 104 10.27 -1.43 8.07
C GLU A 104 10.72 -0.52 6.90
N ILE A 105 11.65 0.37 7.20
CA ILE A 105 12.37 1.24 6.27
C ILE A 105 13.86 0.99 6.47
N ILE A 106 14.59 0.88 5.36
CA ILE A 106 16.04 0.66 5.39
C ILE A 106 16.72 2.00 5.68
N GLU A 107 17.27 2.20 6.88
CA GLU A 107 17.83 3.51 7.26
C GLU A 107 19.06 3.93 6.43
N LYS A 108 19.83 2.97 5.91
CA LYS A 108 20.98 3.18 5.03
C LYS A 108 20.90 2.22 3.83
N PRO A 109 20.22 2.57 2.74
CA PRO A 109 20.21 1.69 1.58
C PRO A 109 21.62 1.63 0.98
N GLU A 110 22.14 0.41 0.76
CA GLU A 110 23.51 0.14 0.23
C GLU A 110 23.77 0.78 -1.15
N LYS A 111 22.73 1.23 -1.83
CA LYS A 111 22.79 1.98 -3.09
C LYS A 111 21.89 3.22 -2.94
N LYS A 112 22.11 4.28 -3.74
CA LYS A 112 21.29 5.52 -3.79
C LYS A 112 19.81 5.30 -4.20
N ARG A 113 19.17 4.24 -3.71
CA ARG A 113 17.81 3.83 -4.01
C ARG A 113 16.87 4.64 -3.13
N THR A 114 16.07 5.46 -3.78
CA THR A 114 14.89 6.11 -3.22
C THR A 114 13.95 5.03 -2.68
N GLN A 115 13.49 5.19 -1.44
CA GLN A 115 12.50 4.29 -0.87
C GLN A 115 11.11 4.84 -1.09
N SER A 116 10.23 4.05 -1.68
CA SER A 116 8.84 4.45 -1.88
C SER A 116 7.97 4.03 -0.71
N VAL A 117 7.13 4.95 -0.26
CA VAL A 117 6.11 4.75 0.76
C VAL A 117 4.74 5.18 0.22
N PHE A 118 3.68 4.58 0.74
CA PHE A 118 2.37 4.58 0.11
C PHE A 118 1.26 4.85 1.13
N ARG A 119 0.19 5.52 0.71
CA ARG A 119 -1.04 5.63 1.51
C ARG A 119 -2.28 5.74 0.64
N LEU A 120 -3.45 5.55 1.23
CA LEU A 120 -4.70 5.91 0.58
C LEU A 120 -4.82 7.45 0.50
N PRO A 121 -5.44 7.98 -0.58
CA PRO A 121 -5.83 9.38 -0.64
C PRO A 121 -6.78 9.72 0.51
N LEU A 122 -6.73 10.97 0.97
CA LEU A 122 -7.81 11.51 1.80
C LEU A 122 -9.01 11.85 0.93
N ASP A 123 -10.19 11.90 1.54
CA ASP A 123 -11.40 12.37 0.85
C ASP A 123 -11.18 13.79 0.31
N GLY A 124 -11.51 13.99 -0.97
CA GLY A 124 -11.29 15.26 -1.68
C GLY A 124 -9.85 15.52 -2.14
N GLU A 125 -8.89 14.65 -1.81
CA GLU A 125 -7.50 14.81 -2.22
C GLU A 125 -7.32 14.47 -3.72
N LYS A 126 -6.88 15.44 -4.51
CA LYS A 126 -6.57 15.23 -5.93
C LYS A 126 -5.23 14.50 -6.06
N ILE A 127 -5.26 13.18 -6.31
CA ILE A 127 -4.07 12.46 -6.76
C ILE A 127 -3.73 12.93 -8.18
N ARG A 128 -2.51 13.43 -8.39
CA ARG A 128 -1.99 13.71 -9.74
C ARG A 128 -1.86 12.39 -10.50
N ILE A 129 -2.86 12.06 -11.31
CA ILE A 129 -2.87 10.89 -12.18
C ILE A 129 -2.19 11.24 -13.50
N ASN A 130 -1.37 10.34 -14.05
CA ASN A 130 -1.00 10.44 -15.45
C ASN A 130 -2.28 10.33 -16.30
N LYS A 131 -2.50 11.28 -17.21
CA LYS A 131 -3.78 11.60 -17.88
C LYS A 131 -4.59 10.43 -18.49
N GLY A 132 -4.01 9.24 -18.68
CA GLY A 132 -4.66 8.07 -19.29
C GLY A 132 -5.65 7.29 -18.42
N TYR A 133 -5.59 7.36 -17.08
CA TYR A 133 -6.38 6.48 -16.19
C TYR A 133 -7.62 7.12 -15.54
N SER A 134 -7.87 8.42 -15.76
CA SER A 134 -8.98 9.15 -15.13
C SER A 134 -10.38 8.64 -15.55
N LYS A 135 -10.51 8.03 -16.74
CA LYS A 135 -11.77 7.49 -17.25
C LYS A 135 -12.29 6.28 -16.47
N ILE A 136 -11.39 5.46 -15.90
CA ILE A 136 -11.79 4.26 -15.13
C ILE A 136 -12.32 4.67 -13.75
N TYR A 137 -11.74 5.70 -13.14
CA TYR A 137 -12.14 6.19 -11.81
C TYR A 137 -13.56 6.77 -11.79
N LYS A 138 -13.94 7.57 -12.81
CA LYS A 138 -15.32 8.09 -12.95
C LYS A 138 -16.37 6.99 -13.03
N ARG A 139 -16.05 5.85 -13.68
CA ARG A 139 -16.96 4.70 -13.80
C ARG A 139 -17.09 3.86 -12.53
N MET A 140 -16.10 3.87 -11.63
CA MET A 140 -16.19 3.15 -10.36
C MET A 140 -16.97 3.95 -9.31
N LEU A 141 -16.80 5.28 -9.27
CA LEU A 141 -17.56 6.15 -8.37
C LEU A 141 -19.04 6.27 -8.75
N SER A 142 -19.37 6.22 -10.05
CA SER A 142 -20.77 6.30 -10.51
C SER A 142 -21.60 5.04 -10.26
N LYS A 143 -21.00 3.95 -9.76
CA LYS A 143 -21.70 2.69 -9.45
C LYS A 143 -22.10 2.56 -7.97
N ASN A 144 -21.73 3.53 -7.14
CA ASN A 144 -22.02 3.54 -5.70
C ASN A 144 -22.90 4.72 -5.25
N HIS A 145 -23.54 5.43 -6.17
CA HIS A 145 -24.64 6.34 -5.85
C HIS A 145 -25.96 5.72 -6.34
N PRO A 146 -26.97 5.58 -5.46
CA PRO A 146 -28.30 5.08 -5.83
C PRO A 146 -28.98 5.98 -6.87
#